data_AF-A2DEE8-F1
#
_entry.id   AF-A2DEE8-F1
#
_cell.length_a   1.000
_cell.length_b   1.000
_cell.length_c   1.000
_cell.angle_alpha   90.00
_cell.angle_beta   90.00
_cell.angle_gamma   90.00
#
_symmetry.space_group_name_H-M   'P 1'
#
loop_
_entity.id
_entity.type
_entity.pdbx_description
1 polymer ?
#
loop_
_entity_poly.entity_id
_entity_poly.type
_entity_poly.pdbx_seq_one_letter_code
_entity_poly.pdbx_strand_id
1 'polypeptide(L)'
;MIPSEMKIPPEKMKLLKQIWTHILYRPYIQWPDGYIDTHARDMYLWFKLNAWSVVGWEKLLWTGTDVVFRRDPSSVFDFPPPCSIIDHYVYGMSHIGPVTNGDFFLLKPSLKTYSEMKTLALDWAKDPDEYGHKLQLQGASWTGPHDQGLITQYFDGNITTVPQWYQLEVPGNPASMLGLNNTENPDPRVISFHFPSTIKPWKKDAGPYSHAWSAIAYEAFDYLQVSIDLIGKGFPRPSGKIHPNLLFAIEQPRNAEPARIIDQDDGIDPKILFPPNNFRARKIVRIYAYIIFCNLLFLAIFTHGMCNIQEERQYQRL
;
A
#
# COMPACT_ATOMS: atom_id res chain seq x y z
N MET A 1 -11.13 3.48 -1.08
CA MET A 1 -10.55 4.82 -0.76
C MET A 1 -10.00 5.42 -2.03
N ILE A 2 -10.05 6.75 -2.20
CA ILE A 2 -9.73 7.43 -3.46
C ILE A 2 -8.83 8.64 -3.17
N PRO A 3 -7.75 8.86 -3.94
CA PRO A 3 -6.95 10.08 -3.81
C PRO A 3 -7.79 11.34 -4.06
N SER A 4 -7.64 12.37 -3.21
CA SER A 4 -8.43 13.61 -3.28
C SER A 4 -8.29 14.35 -4.61
N GLU A 5 -7.13 14.22 -5.24
CA GLU A 5 -6.79 14.85 -6.52
C GLU A 5 -7.36 14.06 -7.72
N MET A 6 -7.79 12.82 -7.51
CA MET A 6 -8.34 11.97 -8.56
C MET A 6 -9.75 12.43 -8.95
N LYS A 7 -9.87 13.01 -10.15
CA LYS A 7 -11.16 13.40 -10.72
C LYS A 7 -11.88 12.18 -11.26
N ILE A 8 -12.98 11.80 -10.60
CA ILE A 8 -13.86 10.72 -11.06
C ILE A 8 -15.06 11.36 -11.77
N PRO A 9 -15.31 11.00 -13.04
CA PRO A 9 -16.49 11.47 -13.75
C PRO A 9 -17.80 11.18 -12.99
N PRO A 10 -18.79 12.10 -13.00
CA PRO A 10 -20.02 11.96 -12.22
C PRO A 10 -20.77 10.64 -12.46
N GLU A 11 -20.79 10.16 -13.70
CA GLU A 11 -21.42 8.90 -14.09
C GLU A 11 -20.74 7.69 -13.44
N LYS A 12 -19.41 7.69 -13.34
CA LYS A 12 -18.66 6.63 -12.64
C LYS A 12 -18.84 6.71 -11.13
N MET A 13 -18.88 7.93 -10.58
CA MET A 13 -19.15 8.13 -9.16
C MET A 13 -20.54 7.63 -8.75
N LYS A 14 -21.54 7.83 -9.62
CA LYS A 14 -22.89 7.27 -9.40
C LYS A 14 -22.86 5.75 -9.26
N LEU A 15 -22.10 5.06 -10.11
CA LEU A 15 -21.92 3.61 -10.04
C LEU A 15 -21.18 3.18 -8.77
N LEU A 16 -20.09 3.86 -8.41
CA LEU A 16 -19.33 3.54 -7.20
C LEU A 16 -20.21 3.64 -5.94
N LYS A 17 -21.11 4.64 -5.88
CA LYS A 17 -22.05 4.81 -4.76
C LYS A 17 -23.12 3.72 -4.65
N GLN A 18 -23.35 2.94 -5.71
CA GLN A 18 -24.27 1.79 -5.66
C GLN A 18 -23.58 0.54 -5.07
N ILE A 19 -22.25 0.46 -5.17
CA ILE A 19 -21.47 -0.71 -4.77
C ILE A 19 -20.89 -0.52 -3.37
N TRP A 20 -20.40 0.68 -3.06
CA TRP A 20 -19.70 0.98 -1.82
C TRP A 20 -20.61 1.71 -0.83
N THR A 21 -20.63 1.23 0.41
CA THR A 21 -21.34 1.92 1.51
C THR A 21 -20.68 3.26 1.85
N HIS A 22 -19.35 3.33 1.77
CA HIS A 22 -18.57 4.52 2.08
C HIS A 22 -17.49 4.75 1.02
N ILE A 23 -17.38 5.99 0.54
CA ILE A 23 -16.30 6.43 -0.36
C ILE A 23 -15.48 7.49 0.35
N LEU A 24 -14.28 7.12 0.78
CA LEU A 24 -13.37 7.99 1.50
C LEU A 24 -12.37 8.62 0.54
N TYR A 25 -12.40 9.95 0.45
CA TYR A 25 -11.36 10.75 -0.20
C TYR A 25 -10.25 11.07 0.79
N ARG A 26 -9.00 10.86 0.38
CA ARG A 26 -7.80 11.15 1.17
C ARG A 26 -6.73 11.74 0.27
N PRO A 27 -5.92 12.71 0.73
CA PRO A 27 -4.79 13.18 -0.05
C PRO A 27 -3.72 12.08 -0.14
N TYR A 28 -2.81 12.20 -1.10
CA TYR A 28 -1.54 11.47 -1.04
C TYR A 28 -0.78 11.78 0.25
N ILE A 29 0.19 10.92 0.59
CA ILE A 29 0.95 11.06 1.82
C ILE A 29 1.79 12.34 1.76
N GLN A 30 1.55 13.21 2.73
CA GLN A 30 2.39 14.39 2.96
C GLN A 30 3.47 14.05 3.99
N TRP A 31 4.72 14.08 3.55
CA TRP A 31 5.86 13.72 4.39
C TRP A 31 6.18 14.79 5.45
N PRO A 32 6.58 14.41 6.67
CA PRO A 32 6.76 15.35 7.79
C PRO A 32 7.79 16.47 7.56
N ASP A 33 8.81 16.23 6.74
CA ASP A 33 9.86 17.18 6.39
C ASP A 33 9.53 18.04 5.16
N GLY A 34 8.41 17.74 4.49
CA GLY A 34 8.02 18.37 3.23
C GLY A 34 8.64 17.76 1.99
N TYR A 35 9.26 16.57 2.08
CA TYR A 35 9.63 15.78 0.91
C TYR A 35 8.42 15.58 0.00
N ILE A 36 8.67 15.52 -1.30
CA ILE A 36 7.66 15.30 -2.34
C ILE A 36 8.16 14.13 -3.19
N ASP A 37 7.37 13.07 -3.27
CA ASP A 37 7.67 11.93 -4.14
C ASP A 37 7.80 12.41 -5.59
N THR A 38 8.92 12.09 -6.23
CA THR A 38 9.19 12.47 -7.62
C THR A 38 8.60 11.47 -8.62
N HIS A 39 8.36 10.23 -8.19
CA HIS A 39 7.81 9.17 -9.02
C HIS A 39 6.35 8.88 -8.67
N ALA A 40 5.48 8.91 -9.68
CA ALA A 40 4.06 8.63 -9.51
C ALA A 40 3.81 7.22 -8.94
N ARG A 41 4.61 6.22 -9.35
CA ARG A 41 4.56 4.84 -8.81
C ARG A 41 4.61 4.85 -7.29
N ASP A 42 5.61 5.53 -6.73
CA ASP A 42 5.90 5.52 -5.29
C ASP A 42 4.77 6.23 -4.54
N MET A 43 4.36 7.40 -5.04
CA MET A 43 3.21 8.15 -4.52
C MET A 43 1.93 7.29 -4.42
N TYR A 44 1.65 6.45 -5.44
CA TYR A 44 0.49 5.55 -5.42
C TYR A 44 0.64 4.41 -4.42
N LEU A 45 1.84 3.83 -4.27
CA LEU A 45 2.09 2.76 -3.29
C LEU A 45 1.95 3.27 -1.85
N TRP A 46 2.46 4.47 -1.57
CA TRP A 46 2.34 5.10 -0.25
C TRP A 46 0.92 5.46 0.15
N PHE A 47 0.02 5.65 -0.82
CA PHE A 47 -1.39 5.98 -0.55
C PHE A 47 -2.07 4.97 0.39
N LYS A 48 -1.64 3.71 0.39
CA LYS A 48 -2.12 2.63 1.27
C LYS A 48 -2.04 2.98 2.76
N LEU A 49 -1.04 3.76 3.18
CA LEU A 49 -0.87 4.12 4.59
C LEU A 49 -2.08 4.87 5.16
N ASN A 50 -2.85 5.57 4.31
CA ASN A 50 -4.08 6.22 4.74
C ASN A 50 -5.11 5.26 5.33
N ALA A 51 -5.02 3.94 5.12
CA ALA A 51 -5.90 2.95 5.74
C ALA A 51 -5.87 3.03 7.28
N TRP A 52 -4.72 3.31 7.88
CA TRP A 52 -4.60 3.48 9.34
C TRP A 52 -5.20 4.79 9.85
N SER A 53 -5.45 5.77 8.96
CA SER A 53 -6.12 7.03 9.34
C SER A 53 -7.63 6.91 9.45
N VAL A 54 -8.21 5.78 9.02
CA VAL A 54 -9.65 5.55 8.98
C VAL A 54 -10.12 5.06 10.35
N VAL A 55 -9.98 5.93 11.35
CA VAL A 55 -10.47 5.68 12.71
C VAL A 55 -12.00 5.62 12.75
N GLY A 56 -12.56 4.83 13.67
CA GLY A 56 -13.99 4.53 13.77
C GLY A 56 -14.36 3.08 13.45
N TRP A 57 -13.40 2.30 12.93
CA TRP A 57 -13.53 0.85 12.73
C TRP A 57 -12.54 0.11 13.65
N GLU A 58 -12.98 -1.00 14.25
CA GLU A 58 -12.12 -1.83 15.10
C GLU A 58 -11.03 -2.55 14.30
N LYS A 59 -11.39 -3.05 13.12
CA LYS A 59 -10.50 -3.73 12.18
C LYS A 59 -10.89 -3.34 10.75
N LEU A 60 -9.90 -3.25 9.87
CA LEU A 60 -10.08 -3.07 8.43
C LEU A 60 -9.26 -4.11 7.68
N LEU A 61 -9.88 -4.81 6.72
CA LEU A 61 -9.15 -5.58 5.72
C LEU A 61 -8.81 -4.65 4.56
N TRP A 62 -7.52 -4.36 4.37
CA TRP A 62 -7.02 -3.75 3.15
C TRP A 62 -6.88 -4.82 2.06
N THR A 63 -7.38 -4.50 0.87
CA THR A 63 -7.26 -5.35 -0.32
C THR A 63 -7.02 -4.51 -1.57
N GLY A 64 -6.22 -5.03 -2.50
CA GLY A 64 -5.99 -4.41 -3.79
C GLY A 64 -7.26 -4.38 -4.67
N THR A 65 -7.30 -3.45 -5.63
CA THR A 65 -8.42 -3.35 -6.61
C THR A 65 -8.43 -4.46 -7.66
N ASP A 66 -7.37 -5.24 -7.65
CA ASP A 66 -7.03 -6.40 -8.48
C ASP A 66 -7.21 -7.72 -7.70
N VAL A 67 -7.96 -7.68 -6.61
CA VAL A 67 -8.37 -8.85 -5.83
C VAL A 67 -9.83 -9.14 -6.11
N VAL A 68 -10.16 -10.42 -6.23
CA VAL A 68 -11.54 -10.89 -6.35
C VAL A 68 -11.85 -11.96 -5.32
N PHE A 69 -12.91 -11.70 -4.55
CA PHE A 69 -13.42 -12.62 -3.54
C PHE A 69 -14.40 -13.60 -4.15
N ARG A 70 -14.16 -14.90 -3.97
CA ARG A 70 -15.05 -15.99 -4.38
C ARG A 70 -15.95 -16.51 -3.25
N ARG A 71 -15.54 -16.24 -2.01
CA ARG A 71 -16.23 -16.61 -0.78
C ARG A 71 -16.25 -15.42 0.16
N ASP A 72 -17.13 -15.49 1.15
CA ASP A 72 -17.18 -14.51 2.23
C ASP A 72 -15.83 -14.43 2.97
N PRO A 73 -15.13 -13.27 2.94
CA PRO A 73 -13.89 -13.08 3.66
C PRO A 73 -14.09 -12.82 5.17
N SER A 74 -15.32 -12.75 5.68
CA SER A 74 -15.62 -12.28 7.05
C SER A 74 -14.88 -13.04 8.15
N SER A 75 -14.58 -14.33 7.93
CA SER A 75 -13.78 -15.14 8.88
C SER A 75 -12.36 -14.61 9.11
N VAL A 76 -11.84 -13.76 8.23
CA VAL A 76 -10.54 -13.10 8.46
C VAL A 76 -10.56 -12.21 9.69
N PHE A 77 -11.73 -11.64 10.05
CA PHE A 77 -11.85 -10.71 11.16
C PHE A 77 -11.73 -11.40 12.53
N ASP A 78 -11.72 -12.74 12.57
CA ASP A 78 -11.44 -13.52 13.77
C ASP A 78 -9.95 -13.48 14.16
N PHE A 79 -9.06 -13.14 13.21
CA PHE A 79 -7.62 -13.01 13.46
C PHE A 79 -7.27 -11.68 14.16
N PRO A 80 -6.21 -11.65 15.00
CA PRO A 80 -5.74 -10.41 15.60
C PRO A 80 -4.98 -9.55 14.57
N PRO A 81 -5.28 -8.24 14.43
CA PRO A 81 -4.46 -7.34 13.63
C PRO A 81 -3.14 -7.00 14.36
N PRO A 82 -2.02 -6.77 13.64
CA PRO A 82 -1.88 -6.90 12.19
C PRO A 82 -1.85 -8.36 11.75
N CYS A 83 -2.58 -8.70 10.69
CA CYS A 83 -2.47 -10.01 10.05
C CYS A 83 -2.46 -9.92 8.53
N SER A 84 -1.79 -10.88 7.90
CA SER A 84 -1.64 -10.93 6.44
C SER A 84 -1.35 -12.35 5.99
N ILE A 85 -1.40 -12.60 4.68
CA ILE A 85 -0.93 -13.87 4.10
C ILE A 85 0.58 -13.81 3.87
N ILE A 86 1.21 -14.97 3.72
CA ILE A 86 2.59 -15.05 3.24
C ILE A 86 2.66 -14.53 1.80
N ASP A 87 3.68 -13.74 1.50
CA ASP A 87 3.97 -13.31 0.14
C ASP A 87 4.38 -14.51 -0.71
N HIS A 88 3.65 -14.82 -1.79
CA HIS A 88 3.96 -15.97 -2.63
C HIS A 88 5.15 -15.75 -3.56
N TYR A 89 5.52 -14.52 -3.89
CA TYR A 89 6.68 -14.23 -4.72
C TYR A 89 7.97 -14.51 -3.97
N VAL A 90 8.03 -14.11 -2.71
CA VAL A 90 9.21 -14.28 -1.86
C VAL A 90 9.17 -15.63 -1.16
N TYR A 91 7.99 -16.02 -0.65
CA TYR A 91 7.76 -17.21 0.18
C TYR A 91 8.92 -17.50 1.13
N GLY A 92 9.23 -16.53 2.00
CA GLY A 92 10.48 -16.52 2.76
C GLY A 92 10.36 -15.90 4.15
N MET A 93 11.40 -16.11 4.94
CA MET A 93 11.56 -15.56 6.29
C MET A 93 12.65 -14.50 6.27
N SER A 94 12.31 -13.27 6.62
CA SER A 94 13.29 -12.21 6.89
C SER A 94 13.89 -12.36 8.30
N HIS A 95 14.91 -11.57 8.63
CA HIS A 95 15.48 -11.56 9.99
C HIS A 95 14.49 -11.01 11.05
N ILE A 96 13.43 -10.32 10.61
CA ILE A 96 12.36 -9.79 11.47
C ILE A 96 11.12 -10.70 11.49
N GLY A 97 10.91 -11.59 10.51
CA GLY A 97 9.74 -12.48 10.49
C GLY A 97 9.32 -12.94 9.08
N PRO A 98 8.17 -13.61 8.94
CA PRO A 98 7.66 -14.02 7.63
C PRO A 98 7.43 -12.81 6.72
N VAL A 99 7.80 -12.93 5.45
CA VAL A 99 7.49 -11.90 4.46
C VAL A 99 6.02 -12.05 4.07
N THR A 100 5.23 -11.00 4.31
CA THR A 100 3.77 -11.01 4.13
C THR A 100 3.32 -10.13 2.98
N ASN A 101 2.20 -10.46 2.35
CA ASN A 101 1.65 -9.69 1.21
C ASN A 101 0.90 -8.43 1.66
N GLY A 102 1.37 -7.26 1.25
CA GLY A 102 0.74 -5.98 1.59
C GLY A 102 -0.64 -5.75 0.95
N ASP A 103 -1.06 -6.55 -0.03
CA ASP A 103 -2.35 -6.43 -0.73
C ASP A 103 -3.46 -7.33 -0.14
N PHE A 104 -3.17 -7.98 0.99
CA PHE A 104 -4.14 -8.58 1.90
C PHE A 104 -3.68 -8.37 3.32
N PHE A 105 -4.21 -7.34 3.98
CA PHE A 105 -3.71 -6.92 5.28
C PHE A 105 -4.86 -6.50 6.20
N LEU A 106 -5.09 -7.26 7.27
CA LEU A 106 -5.99 -6.87 8.35
C LEU A 106 -5.24 -5.96 9.32
N LEU A 107 -5.72 -4.74 9.47
CA LEU A 107 -5.13 -3.74 10.36
C LEU A 107 -6.15 -3.22 11.37
N LYS A 108 -5.64 -2.69 12.47
CA LYS A 108 -6.39 -1.86 13.41
C LYS A 108 -6.10 -0.39 13.09
N PRO A 109 -7.09 0.40 12.64
CA PRO A 109 -6.88 1.83 12.41
C PRO A 109 -6.43 2.55 13.68
N SER A 110 -5.45 3.45 13.54
CA SER A 110 -4.83 4.17 14.65
C SER A 110 -4.09 5.39 14.09
N LEU A 111 -4.47 6.59 14.52
CA LEU A 111 -3.76 7.82 14.15
C LEU A 111 -2.30 7.80 14.63
N LYS A 112 -2.05 7.19 15.79
CA LYS A 112 -0.69 6.99 16.31
C LYS A 112 0.14 6.15 15.34
N THR A 113 -0.37 4.97 14.97
CA THR A 113 0.31 4.07 14.04
C THR A 113 0.51 4.71 12.67
N TYR A 114 -0.51 5.40 12.14
CA TYR A 114 -0.39 6.18 10.91
C TYR A 114 0.73 7.22 10.98
N SER A 115 0.79 8.01 12.07
CA SER A 115 1.81 9.05 12.25
C SER A 115 3.22 8.49 12.42
N GLU A 116 3.36 7.38 13.14
CA GLU A 116 4.66 6.74 13.36
C GLU A 116 5.18 6.10 12.07
N MET A 117 4.33 5.37 11.34
CA MET A 117 4.70 4.82 10.03
C MET A 117 5.11 5.91 9.04
N LYS A 118 4.42 7.06 9.02
CA LYS A 118 4.82 8.20 8.17
C LYS A 118 6.19 8.76 8.52
N THR A 119 6.55 8.77 9.80
CA THR A 119 7.88 9.19 10.25
C THR A 119 8.93 8.19 9.81
N LEU A 120 8.67 6.89 10.01
CA LEU A 120 9.59 5.82 9.60
C LEU A 120 9.78 5.77 8.08
N ALA A 121 8.69 5.96 7.33
CA ALA A 121 8.67 5.93 5.88
C ALA A 121 9.42 7.08 5.22
N LEU A 122 9.85 8.10 5.95
CA LEU A 122 10.60 9.20 5.36
C LEU A 122 11.94 8.73 4.76
N ASP A 123 12.59 7.78 5.41
CA ASP A 123 13.85 7.20 4.90
C ASP A 123 13.58 6.30 3.69
N TRP A 124 12.47 5.56 3.72
CA TRP A 124 12.01 4.76 2.58
C TRP A 124 11.61 5.60 1.38
N ALA A 125 10.90 6.70 1.58
CA ALA A 125 10.31 7.48 0.50
C ALA A 125 11.36 8.11 -0.42
N LYS A 126 12.55 8.41 0.10
CA LYS A 126 13.64 9.04 -0.67
C LYS A 126 14.25 8.10 -1.70
N ASP A 127 14.43 6.83 -1.34
CA ASP A 127 14.89 5.78 -2.25
C ASP A 127 14.38 4.40 -1.78
N PRO A 128 13.12 4.06 -2.12
CA PRO A 128 12.48 2.85 -1.57
C PRO A 128 13.11 1.56 -2.08
N ASP A 129 13.63 1.58 -3.31
CA ASP A 129 14.26 0.43 -3.94
C ASP A 129 15.67 0.20 -3.34
N GLU A 130 16.50 1.25 -3.20
CA GLU A 130 17.82 1.15 -2.55
C GLU A 130 17.68 0.78 -1.07
N TYR A 131 16.74 1.39 -0.35
CA TYR A 131 16.55 1.12 1.08
C TYR A 131 16.10 -0.33 1.31
N GLY A 132 15.14 -0.82 0.52
CA GLY A 132 14.70 -2.22 0.55
C GLY A 132 15.86 -3.18 0.28
N HIS A 133 16.70 -2.87 -0.71
CA HIS A 133 17.87 -3.69 -1.02
C HIS A 133 18.94 -3.65 0.08
N LYS A 134 19.18 -2.50 0.69
CA LYS A 134 20.10 -2.36 1.82
C LYS A 134 19.69 -3.23 3.00
N LEU A 135 18.40 -3.27 3.33
CA LEU A 135 17.89 -4.15 4.39
C LEU A 135 18.07 -5.62 4.03
N GLN A 136 17.86 -5.98 2.77
CA GLN A 136 18.13 -7.34 2.28
C GLN A 136 19.60 -7.75 2.51
N LEU A 137 20.54 -6.87 2.16
CA LEU A 137 21.98 -7.12 2.33
C LEU A 137 22.41 -7.25 3.80
N GLN A 138 21.61 -6.75 4.76
CA GLN A 138 21.84 -6.91 6.20
C GLN A 138 21.37 -8.27 6.74
N GLY A 139 21.02 -9.21 5.86
CA GLY A 139 20.54 -10.54 6.24
C GLY A 139 19.02 -10.65 6.35
N ALA A 140 18.28 -9.63 5.91
CA ALA A 140 16.84 -9.79 5.67
C ALA A 140 16.61 -10.61 4.39
N SER A 141 15.72 -11.59 4.43
CA SER A 141 14.99 -11.93 3.20
C SER A 141 14.24 -10.70 2.71
N TRP A 142 14.17 -10.55 1.39
CA TRP A 142 13.55 -9.41 0.72
C TRP A 142 12.14 -9.14 1.25
N THR A 143 11.96 -8.04 1.97
CA THR A 143 10.65 -7.61 2.51
C THR A 143 9.84 -6.77 1.52
N GLY A 144 10.33 -6.60 0.29
CA GLY A 144 9.75 -5.72 -0.71
C GLY A 144 10.19 -4.26 -0.53
N PRO A 145 10.13 -3.45 -1.60
CA PRO A 145 10.30 -2.01 -1.48
C PRO A 145 8.99 -1.38 -0.98
N HIS A 146 9.01 -0.07 -0.77
CA HIS A 146 7.81 0.74 -0.48
C HIS A 146 7.03 0.31 0.79
N ASP A 147 5.72 0.12 0.64
CA ASP A 147 4.75 -0.08 1.72
C ASP A 147 4.93 -1.44 2.40
N GLN A 148 5.23 -2.50 1.65
CA GLN A 148 5.42 -3.83 2.22
C GLN A 148 6.65 -3.90 3.14
N GLY A 149 7.78 -3.36 2.66
CA GLY A 149 9.02 -3.28 3.44
C GLY A 149 8.84 -2.42 4.70
N LEU A 150 8.21 -1.25 4.55
CA LEU A 150 7.89 -0.37 5.65
C LEU A 150 6.99 -1.04 6.71
N ILE A 151 5.89 -1.66 6.29
CA ILE A 151 4.93 -2.30 7.21
C ILE A 151 5.63 -3.41 7.99
N THR A 152 6.41 -4.24 7.30
CA THR A 152 7.17 -5.33 7.93
C THR A 152 8.16 -4.77 8.96
N GLN A 153 8.89 -3.71 8.63
CA GLN A 153 9.82 -3.04 9.55
C GLN A 153 9.11 -2.40 10.74
N TYR A 154 7.99 -1.70 10.52
CA TYR A 154 7.26 -1.00 11.57
C TYR A 154 6.73 -1.97 12.64
N PHE A 155 6.21 -3.12 12.21
CA PHE A 155 5.72 -4.17 13.12
C PHE A 155 6.82 -5.13 13.57
N ASP A 156 8.07 -4.94 13.15
CA ASP A 156 9.20 -5.83 13.46
C ASP A 156 8.86 -7.31 13.19
N GLY A 157 8.18 -7.55 12.05
CA GLY A 157 7.66 -8.85 11.64
C GLY A 157 6.64 -9.51 12.58
N ASN A 158 6.15 -8.80 13.61
CA ASN A 158 5.04 -9.22 14.48
C ASN A 158 3.69 -9.08 13.76
N ILE A 159 3.57 -9.77 12.63
CA ILE A 159 2.39 -9.83 11.77
C ILE A 159 1.89 -11.27 11.81
N THR A 160 0.65 -11.45 12.25
CA THR A 160 0.03 -12.79 12.29
C THR A 160 -0.16 -13.29 10.86
N THR A 161 0.35 -14.48 10.57
CA THR A 161 0.14 -15.11 9.26
C THR A 161 -1.19 -15.86 9.23
N VAL A 162 -2.04 -15.51 8.27
CA VAL A 162 -3.25 -16.27 7.98
C VAL A 162 -2.96 -17.30 6.88
N PRO A 163 -3.76 -18.38 6.78
CA PRO A 163 -3.54 -19.39 5.76
C PRO A 163 -3.56 -18.83 4.33
N GLN A 164 -2.70 -19.38 3.47
CA GLN A 164 -2.57 -18.96 2.07
C GLN A 164 -3.86 -19.04 1.24
N TRP A 165 -4.84 -19.84 1.66
CA TRP A 165 -6.13 -19.90 0.98
C TRP A 165 -6.99 -18.64 1.19
N TYR A 166 -6.61 -17.70 2.07
CA TYR A 166 -7.32 -16.41 2.14
C TYR A 166 -7.15 -15.57 0.86
N GLN A 167 -5.98 -15.62 0.24
CA GLN A 167 -5.72 -14.98 -1.04
C GLN A 167 -4.66 -15.75 -1.81
N LEU A 168 -5.03 -16.29 -2.97
CA LEU A 168 -4.12 -16.99 -3.86
C LEU A 168 -3.62 -16.05 -4.97
N GLU A 169 -2.31 -15.99 -5.19
CA GLU A 169 -1.72 -15.25 -6.31
C GLU A 169 -1.97 -16.00 -7.62
N VAL A 170 -2.50 -15.34 -8.64
CA VAL A 170 -2.84 -15.98 -9.92
C VAL A 170 -2.20 -15.27 -11.11
N PRO A 171 -1.48 -15.98 -12.00
CA PRO A 171 -1.22 -17.43 -12.04
C PRO A 171 -0.12 -17.90 -11.09
N GLY A 172 0.35 -17.05 -10.16
CA GLY A 172 1.54 -17.32 -9.34
C GLY A 172 2.82 -16.89 -10.06
N ASN A 173 3.96 -17.29 -9.50
CA ASN A 173 5.28 -16.95 -10.02
C ASN A 173 6.07 -18.24 -10.29
N PRO A 174 6.51 -18.51 -11.54
CA PRO A 174 7.30 -19.70 -11.84
C PRO A 174 8.63 -19.76 -11.08
N ALA A 175 9.16 -18.62 -10.62
CA ALA A 175 10.36 -18.54 -9.81
C ALA A 175 10.10 -18.70 -8.29
N SER A 176 8.84 -18.72 -7.86
CA SER A 176 8.49 -18.95 -6.45
C SER A 176 8.51 -20.45 -6.10
N MET A 177 8.60 -20.76 -4.81
CA MET A 177 8.50 -22.14 -4.33
C MET A 177 7.16 -22.82 -4.66
N LEU A 178 6.08 -22.03 -4.78
CA LEU A 178 4.76 -22.54 -5.15
C LEU A 178 4.59 -22.69 -6.67
N GLY A 179 5.52 -22.12 -7.45
CA GLY A 179 5.49 -22.15 -8.91
C GLY A 179 4.27 -21.44 -9.49
N LEU A 180 3.84 -21.92 -10.66
CA LEU A 180 2.56 -21.53 -11.25
C LEU A 180 1.43 -22.30 -10.57
N ASN A 181 0.46 -21.58 -10.03
CA ASN A 181 -0.75 -22.17 -9.46
C ASN A 181 -1.58 -22.77 -10.60
N ASN A 182 -1.49 -24.09 -10.80
CA ASN A 182 -2.14 -24.80 -11.90
C ASN A 182 -3.67 -24.57 -11.85
N THR A 183 -4.24 -24.14 -12.97
CA THR A 183 -5.48 -23.32 -13.02
C THR A 183 -6.76 -24.11 -13.27
N GLU A 184 -6.67 -25.42 -13.51
CA GLU A 184 -7.84 -26.23 -13.84
C GLU A 184 -8.65 -26.64 -12.60
N ASN A 185 -8.00 -26.84 -11.45
CA ASN A 185 -8.62 -27.30 -10.20
C ASN A 185 -8.16 -26.46 -9.01
N PRO A 186 -8.60 -25.20 -8.87
CA PRO A 186 -8.21 -24.38 -7.72
C PRO A 186 -8.71 -25.02 -6.43
N ASP A 187 -7.89 -24.94 -5.37
CA ASP A 187 -8.19 -25.50 -4.06
C ASP A 187 -9.56 -24.95 -3.60
N PRO A 188 -10.50 -25.83 -3.22
CA PRO A 188 -11.82 -25.40 -2.85
C PRO A 188 -11.79 -24.40 -1.69
N ARG A 189 -10.80 -24.43 -0.80
CA ARG A 189 -10.69 -23.52 0.36
C ARG A 189 -10.39 -22.08 0.00
N VAL A 190 -9.92 -21.78 -1.21
CA VAL A 190 -9.50 -20.42 -1.61
C VAL A 190 -10.66 -19.44 -1.50
N ILE A 191 -10.44 -18.34 -0.76
CA ILE A 191 -11.40 -17.27 -0.49
C ILE A 191 -11.29 -16.17 -1.55
N SER A 192 -10.08 -15.75 -1.92
CA SER A 192 -9.86 -14.72 -2.92
C SER A 192 -8.70 -15.04 -3.86
N PHE A 193 -8.70 -14.40 -5.02
CA PHE A 193 -7.63 -14.44 -6.00
C PHE A 193 -7.05 -13.04 -6.15
N HIS A 194 -5.72 -12.93 -6.13
CA HIS A 194 -5.01 -11.68 -6.41
C HIS A 194 -4.29 -11.77 -7.75
N PHE A 195 -4.51 -10.74 -8.59
CA PHE A 195 -3.90 -10.62 -9.89
C PHE A 195 -2.72 -9.63 -9.81
N PRO A 196 -1.46 -10.06 -9.90
CA PRO A 196 -0.29 -9.21 -9.68
C PRO A 196 -0.14 -8.11 -10.74
N SER A 197 0.71 -7.11 -10.50
CA SER A 197 0.85 -5.91 -11.35
C SER A 197 1.09 -6.21 -12.84
N THR A 198 1.86 -7.26 -13.13
CA THR A 198 2.24 -7.70 -14.48
C THR A 198 1.12 -8.43 -15.22
N ILE A 199 0.12 -8.96 -14.51
CA ILE A 199 -0.96 -9.77 -15.06
C ILE A 199 -2.27 -9.26 -14.48
N LYS A 200 -2.96 -8.40 -15.23
CA LYS A 200 -4.34 -8.00 -14.92
C LYS A 200 -5.30 -8.71 -15.86
N PRO A 201 -6.44 -9.21 -15.36
CA PRO A 201 -7.36 -9.99 -16.18
C PRO A 201 -8.02 -9.15 -17.30
N TRP A 202 -8.06 -7.82 -17.15
CA TRP A 202 -8.48 -6.86 -18.18
C TRP A 202 -7.36 -6.39 -19.13
N LYS A 203 -6.11 -6.79 -18.90
CA LYS A 203 -4.96 -6.41 -19.75
C LYS A 203 -4.44 -7.58 -20.57
N LYS A 204 -4.44 -8.77 -19.98
CA LYS A 204 -3.88 -9.99 -20.57
C LYS A 204 -4.71 -11.19 -20.15
N ASP A 205 -5.09 -12.00 -21.12
CA ASP A 205 -5.74 -13.27 -20.85
C ASP A 205 -4.75 -14.22 -20.15
N ALA A 206 -5.12 -14.64 -18.94
CA ALA A 206 -4.38 -15.56 -18.08
C ALA A 206 -5.10 -16.91 -17.98
N GLY A 207 -5.97 -17.23 -18.95
CA GLY A 207 -6.68 -18.50 -19.04
C GLY A 207 -7.89 -18.55 -18.10
N PRO A 208 -8.13 -19.67 -17.40
CA PRO A 208 -9.35 -19.89 -16.61
C PRO A 208 -9.67 -18.78 -15.59
N TYR A 209 -8.66 -18.15 -14.98
CA TYR A 209 -8.87 -17.05 -14.03
C TYR A 209 -9.35 -15.76 -14.69
N SER A 210 -8.81 -15.39 -15.86
CA SER A 210 -9.30 -14.21 -16.59
C SER A 210 -10.72 -14.43 -17.12
N HIS A 211 -11.06 -15.67 -17.49
CA HIS A 211 -12.43 -16.03 -17.90
C HIS A 211 -13.40 -15.98 -16.71
N ALA A 212 -13.02 -16.52 -15.56
CA ALA A 212 -13.81 -16.48 -14.34
C ALA A 212 -14.02 -15.04 -13.87
N TRP A 213 -12.95 -14.23 -13.87
CA TRP A 213 -13.03 -12.81 -13.56
C TRP A 213 -13.95 -12.04 -14.52
N SER A 214 -13.83 -12.34 -15.82
CA SER A 214 -14.69 -11.72 -16.83
C SER A 214 -16.15 -12.06 -16.57
N ALA A 215 -16.48 -13.33 -16.28
CA ALA A 215 -17.85 -13.72 -15.97
C ALA A 215 -18.47 -12.90 -14.83
N ILE A 216 -17.74 -12.71 -13.72
CA ILE A 216 -18.18 -11.84 -12.61
C ILE A 216 -18.36 -10.41 -13.09
N ALA A 217 -17.43 -9.89 -13.91
CA ALA A 217 -17.54 -8.54 -14.39
C ALA A 217 -18.81 -8.35 -15.23
N TYR A 218 -19.10 -9.27 -16.17
CA TYR A 218 -20.35 -9.26 -16.94
C TYR A 218 -21.57 -9.29 -16.00
N GLU A 219 -21.62 -10.21 -15.04
CA GLU A 219 -22.72 -10.29 -14.06
C GLU A 219 -22.89 -9.00 -13.25
N ALA A 220 -21.79 -8.39 -12.79
CA ALA A 220 -21.81 -7.14 -12.05
C ALA A 220 -22.31 -5.97 -12.92
N PHE A 221 -21.88 -5.88 -14.18
CA PHE A 221 -22.34 -4.83 -15.09
C PHE A 221 -23.81 -5.01 -15.48
N ASP A 222 -24.28 -6.25 -15.67
CA ASP A 222 -25.68 -6.56 -15.89
C ASP A 222 -26.54 -6.18 -14.68
N TYR A 223 -26.10 -6.53 -13.46
CA TYR A 223 -26.78 -6.14 -12.21
C TYR A 223 -26.87 -4.62 -12.05
N LEU A 224 -25.79 -3.90 -12.39
CA LEU A 224 -25.75 -2.43 -12.35
C LEU A 224 -26.50 -1.78 -13.53
N GLN A 225 -26.99 -2.56 -14.49
CA GLN A 225 -27.66 -2.10 -15.71
C GLN A 225 -26.79 -1.13 -16.52
N VAL A 226 -25.48 -1.43 -16.60
CA VAL A 226 -24.50 -0.61 -17.32
C VAL A 226 -24.04 -1.35 -18.56
N SER A 227 -24.31 -0.76 -19.72
CA SER A 227 -23.78 -1.25 -20.99
C SER A 227 -22.31 -0.84 -21.15
N ILE A 228 -21.40 -1.80 -21.07
CA ILE A 228 -19.97 -1.59 -21.31
C ILE A 228 -19.44 -2.63 -22.30
N ASP A 229 -18.66 -2.18 -23.29
CA ASP A 229 -17.96 -3.09 -24.21
C ASP A 229 -16.72 -3.69 -23.53
N LEU A 230 -16.92 -4.76 -22.77
CA LEU A 230 -15.83 -5.44 -22.06
C LEU A 230 -14.79 -6.03 -23.02
N ILE A 231 -15.23 -6.53 -24.18
CA ILE A 231 -14.33 -7.09 -25.21
C ILE A 231 -13.40 -6.00 -25.72
N GLY A 232 -13.94 -4.83 -26.08
CA GLY A 232 -13.15 -3.66 -26.48
C GLY A 232 -12.27 -3.10 -25.36
N LYS A 233 -12.50 -3.48 -24.09
CA LYS A 233 -11.63 -3.18 -22.95
C LYS A 233 -10.62 -4.27 -22.63
N GLY A 234 -10.50 -5.31 -23.47
CA GLY A 234 -9.50 -6.37 -23.31
C GLY A 234 -9.93 -7.52 -22.42
N PHE A 235 -11.20 -7.58 -22.01
CA PHE A 235 -11.72 -8.71 -21.24
C PHE A 235 -11.97 -9.88 -22.20
N PRO A 236 -11.54 -11.11 -21.86
CA PRO A 236 -11.94 -12.27 -22.62
C PRO A 236 -13.45 -12.48 -22.55
N ARG A 237 -14.02 -13.10 -23.59
CA ARG A 237 -15.42 -13.53 -23.54
C ARG A 237 -15.56 -14.61 -22.46
N PRO A 238 -16.60 -14.57 -21.62
CA PRO A 238 -16.88 -15.66 -20.70
C PRO A 238 -17.01 -16.96 -21.50
N SER A 239 -16.22 -17.97 -21.15
CA SER A 239 -16.39 -19.31 -21.73
C SER A 239 -17.46 -20.07 -20.95
N GLY A 240 -18.36 -20.79 -21.63
CA GLY A 240 -19.41 -21.58 -20.97
C GLY A 240 -18.93 -22.74 -20.10
N LYS A 241 -17.61 -23.03 -20.06
CA LYS A 241 -16.99 -24.00 -19.16
C LYS A 241 -16.09 -23.26 -18.17
N ILE A 242 -16.67 -22.73 -17.10
CA ILE A 242 -15.93 -22.26 -15.92
C ILE A 242 -15.87 -23.43 -14.94
N HIS A 243 -14.69 -23.74 -14.41
CA HIS A 243 -14.55 -24.79 -13.41
C HIS A 243 -15.44 -24.49 -12.19
N PRO A 244 -16.14 -25.46 -11.56
CA PRO A 244 -17.01 -25.18 -10.43
C PRO A 244 -16.33 -24.46 -9.26
N ASN A 245 -15.05 -24.74 -9.01
CA ASN A 245 -14.28 -24.02 -7.99
C ASN A 245 -13.85 -22.60 -8.40
N LEU A 246 -14.11 -22.18 -9.63
CA LEU A 246 -13.99 -20.81 -10.13
C LEU A 246 -15.35 -20.12 -10.25
N LEU A 247 -16.44 -20.81 -9.93
CA LEU A 247 -17.75 -20.18 -9.79
C LEU A 247 -17.78 -19.38 -8.48
N PHE A 248 -18.31 -18.18 -8.57
CA PHE A 248 -18.51 -17.29 -7.45
C PHE A 248 -19.83 -17.68 -6.81
N ALA A 249 -19.77 -18.19 -5.58
CA ALA A 249 -21.00 -18.45 -4.85
C ALA A 249 -21.61 -17.09 -4.50
N ILE A 250 -22.79 -16.79 -5.05
CA ILE A 250 -23.64 -15.74 -4.49
C ILE A 250 -24.15 -16.33 -3.17
N GLU A 251 -23.34 -16.23 -2.11
CA GLU A 251 -23.85 -16.43 -0.77
C GLU A 251 -24.90 -15.34 -0.55
N GLN A 252 -26.12 -15.76 -0.20
CA GLN A 252 -27.18 -14.79 0.07
C GLN A 252 -26.67 -13.81 1.14
N PRO A 253 -26.87 -12.49 0.94
CA PRO A 253 -26.39 -11.51 1.89
C PRO A 253 -26.91 -11.89 3.27
N ARG A 254 -26.00 -12.21 4.20
CA ARG A 254 -26.37 -12.19 5.61
C ARG A 254 -26.91 -10.80 5.86
N ASN A 255 -28.07 -10.69 6.52
CA ASN A 255 -28.59 -9.41 6.98
C ASN A 255 -27.50 -8.76 7.84
N ALA A 256 -26.67 -7.92 7.23
CA ALA A 256 -25.60 -7.24 7.91
C ALA A 256 -26.29 -6.25 8.85
N GLU A 257 -26.20 -6.50 10.16
CA GLU A 257 -26.57 -5.46 11.09
C GLU A 257 -25.72 -4.22 10.77
N PRO A 258 -26.33 -3.02 10.69
CA PRO A 258 -25.58 -1.82 10.39
C PRO A 258 -24.41 -1.70 11.37
N ALA A 259 -23.20 -1.57 10.82
CA ALA A 259 -22.00 -1.40 11.63
C ALA A 259 -22.26 -0.27 12.63
N ARG A 260 -22.32 -0.59 13.92
CA ARG A 260 -22.38 0.42 14.96
C ARG A 260 -21.03 1.13 14.95
N ILE A 261 -21.02 2.36 14.44
CA ILE A 261 -19.91 3.27 14.67
C ILE A 261 -19.89 3.50 16.18
N ILE A 262 -18.93 2.87 16.86
CA ILE A 262 -18.70 3.13 18.27
C ILE A 262 -17.94 4.46 18.29
N ASP A 263 -18.65 5.56 18.52
CA ASP A 263 -18.09 6.89 18.81
C ASP A 263 -17.43 6.87 20.21
N GLN A 264 -16.46 5.97 20.42
CA GLN A 264 -15.48 6.08 21.50
C GLN A 264 -14.18 6.54 20.85
N ASP A 265 -14.20 7.82 20.52
CA ASP A 265 -13.01 8.62 20.31
C ASP A 265 -12.29 8.70 21.66
N ASP A 266 -11.30 7.82 21.88
CA ASP A 266 -10.28 8.04 22.91
C ASP A 266 -9.44 9.24 22.46
N GLY A 267 -10.04 10.41 22.65
CA GLY A 267 -9.68 11.67 22.04
C GLY A 267 -8.20 12.00 22.19
N ILE A 268 -7.48 11.88 21.08
CA ILE A 268 -6.27 12.67 20.87
C ILE A 268 -6.69 13.83 19.98
N ASP A 269 -6.92 14.99 20.61
CA ASP A 269 -7.12 16.26 19.90
C ASP A 269 -6.02 16.39 18.83
N PRO A 270 -6.35 16.55 17.53
CA PRO A 270 -5.36 16.77 16.46
C PRO A 270 -4.39 17.92 16.76
N LYS A 271 -4.76 18.87 17.61
CA LYS A 271 -3.90 19.95 18.10
C LYS A 271 -2.81 19.49 19.08
N ILE A 272 -2.96 18.31 19.70
CA ILE A 272 -1.94 17.65 20.52
C ILE A 272 -0.92 16.96 19.63
N LEU A 273 -1.35 16.34 18.52
CA LEU A 273 -0.45 15.72 17.53
C LEU A 273 0.31 16.76 16.69
N PHE A 274 -0.31 17.92 16.45
CA PHE A 274 0.27 19.02 15.68
C PHE A 274 0.08 20.38 16.37
N PRO A 275 0.78 20.66 17.50
CA PRO A 275 0.57 21.92 18.20
C PRO A 275 0.99 23.10 17.31
N PRO A 276 0.15 24.14 17.15
CA PRO A 276 0.45 25.28 16.28
C PRO A 276 1.76 25.99 16.63
N ASN A 277 2.22 25.86 17.88
CA ASN A 277 3.50 26.39 18.36
C ASN A 277 4.74 25.71 17.74
N ASN A 278 4.61 24.48 17.21
CA ASN A 278 5.71 23.80 16.52
C ASN A 278 6.06 24.45 15.19
N PHE A 279 5.14 25.16 14.53
CA PHE A 279 5.48 25.93 13.32
C PHE A 279 6.36 27.14 13.64
N ARG A 280 6.17 27.78 14.79
CA ARG A 280 7.00 28.90 15.26
C ARG A 280 8.38 28.42 15.68
N ALA A 281 8.46 27.31 16.42
CA ALA A 281 9.72 26.68 16.80
C ALA A 281 10.51 26.20 15.57
N ARG A 282 9.86 25.54 14.60
CA ARG A 282 10.49 25.10 13.33
C ARG A 282 11.00 26.29 12.50
N LYS A 283 10.25 27.40 12.47
CA LYS A 283 10.71 28.64 11.80
C LYS A 283 11.94 29.22 12.49
N ILE A 284 11.96 29.26 13.82
CA ILE A 284 13.11 29.74 14.60
C ILE A 284 14.33 28.83 14.41
N VAL A 285 14.16 27.51 14.48
CA VAL A 285 15.24 26.54 14.24
C VAL A 285 15.80 26.67 12.82
N ARG A 286 14.94 26.85 11.80
CA ARG A 286 15.39 27.10 10.42
C ARG A 286 16.17 28.41 10.28
N ILE A 287 15.77 29.46 11.00
CA ILE A 287 16.52 30.73 11.03
C ILE A 287 17.90 30.55 11.67
N TYR A 288 17.98 29.86 12.82
CA TYR A 288 19.28 29.60 13.46
C TYR A 288 20.17 28.68 12.62
N ALA A 289 19.62 27.63 12.01
CA ALA A 289 20.35 26.75 11.10
C ALA A 289 20.89 27.53 9.88
N TYR A 290 20.10 28.45 9.32
CA TYR A 290 20.54 29.32 8.24
C TYR A 290 21.64 30.28 8.68
N ILE A 291 21.53 30.91 9.86
CA ILE A 291 22.58 31.78 10.41
C ILE A 291 23.87 31.00 10.63
N ILE A 292 23.81 29.79 11.21
CA ILE A 292 24.98 28.93 11.41
C ILE A 292 25.61 28.57 10.06
N PHE A 293 24.80 28.16 9.08
CA PHE A 293 25.27 27.85 7.74
C PHE A 293 25.97 29.04 7.07
N CYS A 294 25.39 30.24 7.13
CA CYS A 294 26.00 31.45 6.60
C CYS A 294 27.33 31.79 7.29
N ASN A 295 27.42 31.62 8.62
CA ASN A 295 28.68 31.85 9.35
C ASN A 295 29.76 30.83 8.96
N LEU A 296 29.40 29.55 8.83
CA LEU A 296 30.33 28.50 8.38
C LEU A 296 30.80 28.75 6.94
N LEU A 297 29.90 29.18 6.06
CA LEU A 297 30.24 29.56 4.69
C LEU A 297 31.19 30.77 4.66
N PHE A 298 30.93 31.80 5.47
CA PHE A 298 31.80 32.97 5.57
C PHE A 298 33.18 32.60 6.11
N LEU A 299 33.24 31.73 7.13
CA LEU A 299 34.49 31.22 7.68
C LEU A 299 35.28 30.44 6.61
N ALA A 300 34.61 29.57 5.84
CA ALA A 300 35.23 28.81 4.76
C ALA A 300 35.79 29.69 3.64
N ILE A 301 35.05 30.74 3.25
CA ILE A 301 35.52 31.73 2.27
C ILE A 301 36.75 32.47 2.82
N PHE A 302 36.72 32.87 4.09
CA PHE A 302 37.81 33.61 4.70
C PHE A 302 39.08 32.76 4.87
N THR A 303 38.95 31.50 5.30
CA THR A 303 40.07 30.57 5.40
C THR A 303 40.66 30.25 4.02
N HIS A 304 39.81 30.07 3.00
CA HIS A 304 40.28 29.83 1.64
C HIS A 304 41.00 31.05 1.05
N GLY A 305 40.46 32.26 1.27
CA GLY A 305 41.12 33.51 0.86
C GLY A 305 42.46 33.74 1.55
N MET A 306 42.58 33.43 2.84
CA MET A 306 43.84 33.53 3.58
C MET A 306 44.89 32.50 3.12
N CYS A 307 44.45 31.32 2.70
CA CYS A 307 45.34 30.29 2.14
C CYS A 307 45.97 30.77 0.83
N ASN A 308 45.16 31.36 -0.07
CA ASN A 308 45.65 31.88 -1.35
C ASN A 308 46.63 33.04 -1.17
N ILE A 309 46.41 33.92 -0.18
CA ILE A 309 47.34 35.03 0.12
C ILE A 309 48.67 34.51 0.67
N GLN A 310 48.67 33.41 1.42
CA GLN A 310 49.92 32.79 1.90
C GLN A 310 50.70 32.10 0.76
N GLU A 311 50.01 31.44 -0.16
CA GLU A 311 50.63 30.84 -1.34
C GLU A 311 51.23 31.90 -2.28
N GLU A 312 50.54 33.01 -2.55
CA GLU A 312 51.09 34.12 -3.34
C GLU A 312 52.32 34.75 -2.68
N ARG A 313 52.32 34.90 -1.36
CA ARG A 313 53.49 35.42 -0.61
C ARG A 313 54.67 34.44 -0.58
N GLN A 314 54.42 33.14 -0.65
CA GLN A 314 55.50 32.15 -0.82
C GLN A 314 56.07 32.19 -2.24
N TYR A 315 55.22 32.35 -3.26
CA TYR A 315 55.64 32.42 -4.65
C TYR A 315 56.48 33.67 -4.97
N GLN A 316 56.21 34.80 -4.31
CA GLN A 316 57.01 36.03 -4.46
C GLN A 316 58.37 36.01 -3.72
N ARG A 317 58.64 34.99 -2.90
CA ARG A 317 59.91 34.85 -2.15
C ARG A 317 60.89 33.85 -2.77
N LEU A 318 60.49 33.18 -3.85
CA LEU A 318 61.33 32.29 -4.67
C LEU A 318 61.80 33.02 -5.92
#